data_AF-A0A1G6VBG2-F1
#
_entry.id   AF-A0A1G6VBG2-F1
#
_cell.length_a   1.000
_cell.length_b   1.000
_cell.length_c   1.000
_cell.angle_alpha   90.00
_cell.angle_beta   90.00
_cell.angle_gamma   90.00
#
_symmetry.space_group_name_H-M   'P 1'
#
loop_
_entity.id
_entity.type
_entity.pdbx_description
1 polymer ?
#
loop_
_entity_poly.entity_id
_entity_poly.type
_entity_poly.pdbx_seq_one_letter_code
_entity_poly.pdbx_strand_id
1 'polypeptide(L)'
;MKKLMFLLALTAIVAIFATGCSSADSQSKTDSGSEKTETTDVKKELLATQMDFTADLSANYAPVAAYQSALADEASTDDVIKTSAEAAKKAADEGAAKLADYKLESNLPDEQKEAFTKSLDSLKAYFEEVTKAIDASETEPNFDAAQKQFDAFQSELEGIYEDAGLQVPNMATALS
;
A
#
# COMPACT_ATOMS: atom_id res chain seq x y z
N MET A 1 -7.73 -27.76 25.32
CA MET A 1 -6.54 -28.55 25.68
C MET A 1 -6.10 -29.39 24.49
N LYS A 2 -4.91 -29.09 23.93
CA LYS A 2 -3.99 -30.01 23.26
C LYS A 2 -2.79 -29.16 22.82
N LYS A 3 -1.88 -28.96 23.78
CA LYS A 3 -0.60 -28.31 23.58
C LYS A 3 0.32 -29.33 22.92
N LEU A 4 0.73 -29.10 21.69
CA LEU A 4 1.84 -29.84 21.09
C LEU A 4 3.10 -29.02 21.30
N MET A 5 3.81 -29.40 22.36
CA MET A 5 5.21 -29.09 22.57
C MET A 5 6.02 -29.81 21.48
N PHE A 6 6.87 -29.07 20.76
CA PHE A 6 8.13 -29.61 20.30
C PHE A 6 9.24 -28.62 20.66
N LEU A 7 10.16 -29.14 21.45
CA LEU A 7 11.33 -28.51 22.03
C LEU A 7 12.52 -29.33 21.53
N LEU A 8 13.44 -28.69 20.80
CA LEU A 8 14.88 -28.98 20.75
C LEU A 8 15.51 -27.99 19.74
N ALA A 9 16.27 -26.99 20.21
CA ALA A 9 17.73 -27.00 20.43
C ALA A 9 18.51 -26.61 19.15
N LEU A 10 19.18 -25.45 19.08
CA LEU A 10 20.43 -25.01 19.75
C LEU A 10 21.61 -25.10 18.77
N THR A 11 21.97 -23.98 18.14
CA THR A 11 23.32 -23.65 17.61
C THR A 11 23.35 -22.13 17.37
N ALA A 12 23.92 -21.32 18.27
CA ALA A 12 25.33 -20.94 18.37
C ALA A 12 25.82 -19.96 17.25
N ILE A 13 25.69 -18.67 17.57
CA ILE A 13 26.61 -17.52 17.38
C ILE A 13 27.65 -17.61 16.25
N VAL A 14 27.60 -16.64 15.33
CA VAL A 14 28.82 -15.96 14.82
C VAL A 14 28.57 -14.46 14.79
N ALA A 15 29.33 -13.73 15.63
CA ALA A 15 29.53 -12.29 15.50
C ALA A 15 30.78 -12.05 14.64
N ILE A 16 30.68 -11.14 13.67
CA ILE A 16 31.86 -10.51 13.07
C ILE A 16 31.69 -9.00 13.23
N PHE A 17 32.52 -8.42 14.08
CA PHE A 17 32.83 -7.00 14.10
C PHE A 17 33.75 -6.69 12.93
N ALA A 18 33.50 -5.59 12.23
CA ALA A 18 34.53 -4.87 11.49
C ALA A 18 34.31 -3.36 11.66
N THR A 19 34.94 -2.81 12.69
CA THR A 19 35.37 -1.41 12.73
C THR A 19 36.39 -1.16 11.62
N GLY A 20 36.25 -0.06 10.88
CA GLY A 20 37.25 0.38 9.92
C GLY A 20 37.02 1.81 9.43
N CYS A 21 37.45 2.78 10.24
CA CYS A 21 37.69 4.15 9.81
C CYS A 21 39.21 4.29 9.61
N SER A 22 39.68 4.58 8.39
CA SER A 22 40.96 5.27 8.16
C SER A 22 41.15 5.72 6.70
N SER A 23 41.54 6.99 6.57
CA SER A 23 42.41 7.59 5.53
C SER A 23 41.85 7.97 4.15
N ALA A 24 41.67 9.28 4.02
CA ALA A 24 42.44 10.19 3.14
C ALA A 24 42.79 9.75 1.71
N ASP A 25 42.24 10.53 0.78
CA ASP A 25 42.79 11.01 -0.49
C ASP A 25 43.39 9.99 -1.46
N SER A 26 42.61 9.63 -2.46
CA SER A 26 43.11 9.19 -3.76
C SER A 26 42.14 9.64 -4.83
N GLN A 27 42.48 10.78 -5.43
CA GLN A 27 41.92 11.33 -6.65
C GLN A 27 41.85 10.24 -7.75
N SER A 28 40.64 9.78 -8.05
CA SER A 28 40.32 9.07 -9.29
C SER A 28 39.21 9.83 -9.99
N LYS A 29 39.56 10.50 -11.09
CA LYS A 29 38.58 10.86 -12.12
C LYS A 29 38.06 9.56 -12.71
N THR A 30 36.81 9.22 -12.45
CA THR A 30 36.04 8.31 -13.29
C THR A 30 34.59 8.77 -13.27
N ASP A 31 34.09 9.00 -14.48
CA ASP A 31 32.69 9.13 -14.89
C ASP A 31 31.70 8.46 -13.93
N SER A 32 30.80 9.25 -13.33
CA SER A 32 29.64 8.76 -12.56
C SER A 32 28.68 9.93 -12.28
N GLY A 33 28.11 10.49 -13.35
CA GLY A 33 27.16 11.60 -13.27
C GLY A 33 25.70 11.24 -13.59
N SER A 34 25.45 10.14 -14.30
CA SER A 34 24.12 9.86 -14.88
C SER A 34 23.26 8.95 -14.00
N GLU A 35 23.72 7.75 -13.64
CA GLU A 35 22.89 6.76 -12.93
C GLU A 35 22.47 7.19 -11.51
N LYS A 36 23.35 7.86 -10.77
CA LYS A 36 23.05 8.28 -9.38
C LYS A 36 22.07 9.46 -9.31
N THR A 37 22.05 10.28 -10.36
CA THR A 37 21.11 11.40 -10.49
C THR A 37 19.74 10.89 -10.92
N GLU A 38 19.68 10.03 -11.94
CA GLU A 38 18.43 9.42 -12.42
C GLU A 38 17.72 8.61 -11.33
N THR A 39 18.44 7.75 -10.60
CA THR A 39 17.86 6.97 -9.49
C THR A 39 17.37 7.85 -8.33
N THR A 40 18.03 8.99 -8.08
CA THR A 40 17.58 9.94 -7.05
C THR A 40 16.32 10.68 -7.48
N ASP A 41 16.16 10.95 -8.77
CA ASP A 41 15.00 11.67 -9.29
C ASP A 41 13.77 10.76 -9.41
N VAL A 42 13.94 9.49 -9.81
CA VAL A 42 12.86 8.48 -9.76
C VAL A 42 12.34 8.29 -8.33
N LYS A 43 13.22 8.22 -7.33
CA LYS A 43 12.82 8.09 -5.92
C LYS A 43 11.94 9.26 -5.45
N LYS A 44 12.36 10.49 -5.74
CA LYS A 44 11.60 11.69 -5.35
C LYS A 44 10.25 11.71 -6.04
N GLU A 45 10.23 11.39 -7.34
CA GLU A 45 9.01 11.39 -8.12
C GLU A 45 8.03 10.31 -7.65
N LEU A 46 8.52 9.12 -7.27
CA LEU A 46 7.68 8.05 -6.73
C LEU A 46 7.03 8.47 -5.40
N LEU A 47 7.80 9.11 -4.50
CA LEU A 47 7.28 9.63 -3.24
C LEU A 47 6.29 10.78 -3.43
N ALA A 48 6.54 11.68 -4.39
CA ALA A 48 5.61 12.75 -4.75
C ALA A 48 4.31 12.17 -5.32
N THR A 49 4.42 11.22 -6.25
CA THR A 49 3.30 10.49 -6.83
C THR A 49 2.47 9.79 -5.74
N GLN A 50 3.12 9.16 -4.76
CA GLN A 50 2.44 8.56 -3.62
C GLN A 50 1.65 9.58 -2.79
N MET A 51 2.25 10.72 -2.50
CA MET A 51 1.63 11.78 -1.70
C MET A 51 0.42 12.36 -2.42
N ASP A 52 0.54 12.65 -3.71
CA ASP A 52 -0.56 13.20 -4.51
C ASP A 52 -1.68 12.16 -4.65
N PHE A 53 -1.33 10.90 -4.94
CA PHE A 53 -2.28 9.80 -5.03
C PHE A 53 -3.06 9.57 -3.72
N THR A 54 -2.35 9.57 -2.58
CA THR A 54 -2.99 9.38 -1.26
C THR A 54 -3.88 10.57 -0.89
N ALA A 55 -3.44 11.79 -1.18
CA ALA A 55 -4.28 12.98 -1.01
C ALA A 55 -5.56 12.89 -1.86
N ASP A 56 -5.45 12.34 -3.08
CA ASP A 56 -6.58 12.18 -3.98
C ASP A 56 -7.60 11.13 -3.53
N LEU A 57 -7.15 10.01 -2.98
CA LEU A 57 -8.00 8.83 -2.75
C LEU A 57 -8.36 8.60 -1.27
N SER A 58 -7.70 9.27 -0.33
CA SER A 58 -7.95 9.09 1.11
C SER A 58 -9.42 9.34 1.49
N ALA A 59 -10.06 10.35 0.90
CA ALA A 59 -11.48 10.64 1.15
C ALA A 59 -12.43 9.50 0.72
N ASN A 60 -12.02 8.65 -0.22
CA ASN A 60 -12.78 7.50 -0.69
C ASN A 60 -12.46 6.23 0.13
N TYR A 61 -11.22 6.09 0.61
CA TYR A 61 -10.79 4.93 1.38
C TYR A 61 -11.11 5.04 2.87
N ALA A 62 -10.89 6.20 3.49
CA ALA A 62 -11.05 6.38 4.93
C ALA A 62 -12.43 5.98 5.48
N PRO A 63 -13.57 6.28 4.81
CA PRO A 63 -14.88 5.80 5.26
C PRO A 63 -15.01 4.27 5.22
N VAL A 64 -14.39 3.60 4.25
CA VAL A 64 -14.34 2.13 4.17
C VAL A 64 -13.54 1.56 5.33
N ALA A 65 -12.37 2.11 5.63
CA ALA A 65 -11.54 1.70 6.76
C ALA A 65 -12.25 1.93 8.11
N ALA A 66 -12.99 3.04 8.25
CA ALA A 66 -13.77 3.33 9.44
C ALA A 66 -14.90 2.32 9.65
N TYR A 67 -15.61 1.92 8.59
CA TYR A 67 -16.63 0.88 8.65
C TYR A 67 -16.06 -0.49 9.03
N GLN A 68 -14.95 -0.90 8.40
CA GLN A 68 -14.27 -2.15 8.78
C GLN A 68 -13.80 -2.13 10.24
N SER A 69 -13.36 -0.97 10.74
CA SER A 69 -13.01 -0.79 12.15
C SER A 69 -14.23 -0.90 13.07
N ALA A 70 -15.38 -0.34 12.68
CA ALA A 70 -16.63 -0.44 13.43
C ALA A 70 -17.14 -1.89 13.49
N LEU A 71 -17.00 -2.68 12.43
CA LEU A 71 -17.34 -4.10 12.42
C LEU A 71 -16.45 -4.94 13.35
N ALA A 72 -15.18 -4.56 13.49
CA ALA A 72 -14.23 -5.25 14.36
C ALA A 72 -14.34 -4.83 15.83
N ASP A 73 -15.02 -3.72 16.13
CA ASP A 73 -15.21 -3.20 17.47
C ASP A 73 -16.49 -3.77 18.11
N GLU A 74 -16.33 -4.66 19.09
CA GLU A 74 -17.44 -5.26 19.84
C GLU A 74 -18.30 -4.23 20.59
N ALA A 75 -17.81 -3.00 20.80
CA ALA A 75 -18.58 -1.91 21.41
C ALA A 75 -19.47 -1.14 20.42
N SER A 76 -19.28 -1.32 19.11
CA SER A 76 -20.08 -0.66 18.09
C SER A 76 -21.49 -1.24 18.04
N THR A 77 -22.49 -0.35 18.00
CA THR A 77 -23.90 -0.72 17.88
C THR A 77 -24.28 -0.93 16.42
N ASP A 78 -25.30 -1.75 16.15
CA ASP A 78 -25.86 -1.94 14.80
C ASP A 78 -26.18 -0.63 14.06
N ASP A 79 -26.70 0.39 14.75
CA ASP A 79 -27.02 1.69 14.13
C ASP A 79 -25.77 2.43 13.64
N VAL A 80 -24.67 2.35 14.42
CA VAL A 80 -23.36 2.89 14.05
C VAL A 80 -22.80 2.13 12.86
N ILE A 81 -22.87 0.79 12.90
CA ILE A 81 -22.38 -0.09 11.84
C ILE A 81 -23.10 0.25 10.52
N LYS A 82 -24.44 0.29 10.52
CA LYS A 82 -25.23 0.62 9.32
C LYS A 82 -24.96 2.02 8.79
N THR A 83 -24.89 3.03 9.66
CA THR A 83 -24.55 4.40 9.26
C THR A 83 -23.16 4.46 8.61
N SER A 84 -22.19 3.74 9.16
CA SER A 84 -20.85 3.66 8.58
C SER A 84 -20.81 2.84 7.29
N ALA A 85 -21.66 1.82 7.15
CA ALA A 85 -21.80 1.02 5.92
C ALA A 85 -22.32 1.88 4.76
N GLU A 86 -23.33 2.73 4.98
CA GLU A 86 -23.83 3.67 3.97
C GLU A 86 -22.74 4.65 3.50
N ALA A 87 -21.97 5.21 4.47
CA ALA A 87 -20.86 6.11 4.17
C ALA A 87 -19.73 5.40 3.41
N ALA A 88 -19.36 4.19 3.83
CA ALA A 88 -18.35 3.36 3.18
C ALA A 88 -18.76 2.99 1.75
N LYS A 89 -20.02 2.57 1.55
CA LYS A 89 -20.54 2.23 0.23
C LYS A 89 -20.48 3.42 -0.72
N LYS A 90 -20.98 4.58 -0.29
CA LYS A 90 -20.90 5.81 -1.10
C LYS A 90 -19.44 6.15 -1.45
N ALA A 91 -18.55 6.09 -0.47
CA ALA A 91 -17.14 6.40 -0.66
C ALA A 91 -16.46 5.41 -1.62
N ALA A 92 -16.82 4.12 -1.54
CA ALA A 92 -16.33 3.08 -2.44
C ALA A 92 -16.85 3.25 -3.87
N ASP A 93 -18.14 3.52 -4.06
CA ASP A 93 -18.72 3.80 -5.38
C ASP A 93 -18.05 5.02 -6.03
N GLU A 94 -17.86 6.10 -5.25
CA GLU A 94 -17.14 7.30 -5.71
C GLU A 94 -15.66 7.02 -5.98
N GLY A 95 -15.01 6.16 -5.19
CA GLY A 95 -13.62 5.75 -5.37
C GLY A 95 -13.42 4.94 -6.65
N ALA A 96 -14.28 3.96 -6.89
CA ALA A 96 -14.28 3.17 -8.12
C ALA A 96 -14.53 4.04 -9.36
N ALA A 97 -15.48 4.98 -9.27
CA ALA A 97 -15.75 5.94 -10.34
C ALA A 97 -14.55 6.88 -10.59
N LYS A 98 -13.93 7.41 -9.52
CA LYS A 98 -12.72 8.24 -9.63
C LYS A 98 -11.58 7.48 -10.31
N LEU A 99 -11.37 6.22 -9.95
CA LEU A 99 -10.31 5.38 -10.52
C LEU A 99 -10.55 4.99 -11.97
N ALA A 100 -11.80 4.88 -12.42
CA ALA A 100 -12.11 4.57 -13.82
C ALA A 100 -11.54 5.59 -14.82
N ASP A 101 -11.47 6.86 -14.39
CA ASP A 101 -10.97 7.98 -15.20
C ASP A 101 -9.68 8.59 -14.61
N TYR A 102 -9.06 7.94 -13.62
CA TYR A 102 -7.91 8.48 -12.93
C TYR A 102 -6.71 8.57 -13.87
N LYS A 103 -6.05 9.73 -13.85
CA LYS A 103 -4.84 9.98 -14.62
C LYS A 103 -3.70 10.19 -13.66
N LEU A 104 -2.69 9.33 -13.76
CA LEU A 104 -1.46 9.47 -13.01
C LEU A 104 -0.63 10.62 -13.60
N GLU A 105 -0.81 11.81 -13.04
CA GLU A 105 -0.01 13.00 -13.36
C GLU A 105 1.33 12.88 -12.64
N SER A 106 2.31 12.29 -13.32
CA SER A 106 3.62 11.97 -12.77
C SER A 106 4.70 12.01 -13.86
N ASN A 107 5.90 12.43 -13.48
CA ASN A 107 7.12 12.38 -14.30
C ASN A 107 7.90 11.06 -14.10
N LEU A 108 7.26 10.05 -13.48
CA LEU A 108 7.84 8.70 -13.42
C LEU A 108 8.22 8.22 -14.82
N PRO A 109 9.31 7.46 -14.97
CA PRO A 109 9.62 6.85 -16.25
C PRO A 109 8.49 5.88 -16.66
N ASP A 110 8.36 5.66 -17.97
CA ASP A 110 7.20 5.00 -18.57
C ASP A 110 6.92 3.63 -17.93
N GLU A 111 7.95 2.84 -17.65
CA GLU A 111 7.82 1.50 -17.04
C GLU A 111 7.17 1.57 -15.64
N GLN A 112 7.67 2.45 -14.77
CA GLN A 112 7.10 2.62 -13.42
C GLN A 112 5.69 3.24 -13.49
N LYS A 113 5.47 4.17 -14.43
CA LYS A 113 4.17 4.80 -14.63
C LYS A 113 3.11 3.80 -15.09
N GLU A 114 3.47 2.91 -16.00
CA GLU A 114 2.60 1.86 -16.52
C GLU A 114 2.30 0.81 -15.43
N ALA A 115 3.33 0.40 -14.66
CA ALA A 115 3.15 -0.49 -13.51
C ALA A 115 2.23 0.12 -12.43
N PHE A 116 2.42 1.40 -12.10
CA PHE A 116 1.57 2.09 -11.13
C PHE A 116 0.13 2.19 -11.64
N THR A 117 -0.04 2.56 -12.92
CA THR A 117 -1.38 2.65 -13.54
C THR A 117 -2.09 1.30 -13.52
N LYS A 118 -1.39 0.21 -13.81
CA LYS A 118 -1.96 -1.15 -13.73
C LYS A 118 -2.44 -1.48 -12.32
N SER A 119 -1.73 -1.05 -11.28
CA SER A 119 -2.13 -1.25 -9.89
C SER A 119 -3.49 -0.61 -9.56
N LEU A 120 -3.86 0.46 -10.27
CA LEU A 120 -5.12 1.17 -10.05
C LEU A 120 -6.34 0.34 -10.45
N ASP A 121 -6.22 -0.58 -11.42
CA ASP A 121 -7.30 -1.50 -11.76
C ASP A 121 -7.63 -2.42 -10.59
N SER A 122 -6.61 -2.90 -9.87
CA SER A 122 -6.76 -3.70 -8.66
C SER A 122 -7.42 -2.88 -7.54
N LEU A 123 -7.01 -1.63 -7.32
CA LEU A 123 -7.65 -0.77 -6.31
C LEU A 123 -9.10 -0.40 -6.67
N LYS A 124 -9.39 -0.20 -7.96
CA LYS A 124 -10.75 0.02 -8.44
C LYS A 124 -11.61 -1.21 -8.15
N ALA A 125 -11.11 -2.40 -8.48
CA ALA A 125 -11.79 -3.66 -8.19
C ALA A 125 -12.00 -3.85 -6.67
N TYR A 126 -11.06 -3.44 -5.82
CA TYR A 126 -11.25 -3.42 -4.37
C TYR A 126 -12.50 -2.63 -3.98
N PHE A 127 -12.65 -1.39 -4.45
CA PHE A 127 -13.82 -0.57 -4.13
C PHE A 127 -15.12 -1.18 -4.66
N GLU A 128 -15.12 -1.74 -5.87
CA GLU A 128 -16.29 -2.43 -6.43
C GLU A 128 -16.69 -3.65 -5.59
N GLU A 129 -15.73 -4.44 -5.10
CA GLU A 129 -15.99 -5.59 -4.22
C GLU A 129 -16.43 -5.16 -2.80
N VAL A 130 -15.94 -4.03 -2.28
CA VAL A 130 -16.44 -3.44 -1.03
C VAL A 130 -17.93 -3.11 -1.13
N THR A 131 -18.35 -2.43 -2.21
CA THR A 131 -19.76 -2.13 -2.46
C THR A 131 -20.60 -3.41 -2.50
N LYS A 132 -20.15 -4.43 -3.26
CA LYS A 132 -20.86 -5.72 -3.35
C LYS A 132 -20.99 -6.42 -1.99
N ALA A 133 -19.94 -6.37 -1.17
CA ALA A 133 -19.95 -6.97 0.15
C ALA A 133 -20.95 -6.29 1.09
N ILE A 134 -20.99 -4.95 1.07
CA ILE A 134 -21.96 -4.15 1.85
C ILE A 134 -23.40 -4.42 1.38
N ASP A 135 -23.64 -4.45 0.06
CA ASP A 135 -24.96 -4.73 -0.50
C ASP A 135 -25.47 -6.14 -0.15
N ALA A 136 -24.55 -7.09 0.06
CA ALA A 136 -24.90 -8.42 0.54
C ALA A 136 -25.26 -8.43 2.04
N SER A 137 -24.53 -7.66 2.86
CA SER A 137 -24.81 -7.50 4.29
C SER A 137 -24.06 -6.30 4.88
N GLU A 138 -24.78 -5.39 5.54
CA GLU A 138 -24.21 -4.22 6.23
C GLU A 138 -23.64 -4.54 7.61
N THR A 139 -23.98 -5.68 8.21
CA THR A 139 -23.53 -6.04 9.57
C THR A 139 -22.59 -7.23 9.58
N GLU A 140 -22.63 -8.03 8.52
CA GLU A 140 -21.77 -9.21 8.34
C GLU A 140 -21.28 -9.31 6.88
N PRO A 141 -20.67 -8.25 6.30
CA PRO A 141 -20.13 -8.33 4.95
C PRO A 141 -18.98 -9.34 4.87
N ASN A 142 -18.84 -9.99 3.70
CA ASN A 142 -17.64 -10.75 3.39
C ASN A 142 -16.69 -9.93 2.50
N PHE A 143 -15.55 -9.53 3.05
CA PHE A 143 -14.54 -8.74 2.34
C PHE A 143 -13.40 -9.54 1.70
N ASP A 144 -13.43 -10.88 1.71
CA ASP A 144 -12.34 -11.71 1.18
C ASP A 144 -12.00 -11.34 -0.28
N ALA A 145 -13.02 -11.09 -1.10
CA ALA A 145 -12.85 -10.69 -2.50
C ALA A 145 -12.20 -9.30 -2.60
N ALA A 146 -12.65 -8.34 -1.81
CA ALA A 146 -12.07 -7.01 -1.76
C ALA A 146 -10.60 -7.07 -1.29
N GLN A 147 -10.33 -7.75 -0.17
CA GLN A 147 -8.98 -7.88 0.37
C GLN A 147 -8.00 -8.44 -0.65
N LYS A 148 -8.41 -9.47 -1.41
CA LYS A 148 -7.57 -10.03 -2.49
C LYS A 148 -7.19 -8.99 -3.55
N GLN A 149 -8.10 -8.08 -3.90
CA GLN A 149 -7.80 -7.01 -4.86
C GLN A 149 -6.89 -5.95 -4.24
N PHE A 150 -7.07 -5.63 -2.96
CA PHE A 150 -6.18 -4.72 -2.25
C PHE A 150 -4.76 -5.27 -2.12
N ASP A 151 -4.63 -6.57 -1.83
CA ASP A 151 -3.33 -7.27 -1.78
C ASP A 151 -2.64 -7.25 -3.14
N ALA A 152 -3.39 -7.44 -4.23
CA ALA A 152 -2.86 -7.31 -5.59
C ALA A 152 -2.34 -5.89 -5.85
N PHE A 153 -3.13 -4.87 -5.52
CA PHE A 153 -2.70 -3.46 -5.61
C PHE A 153 -1.41 -3.19 -4.81
N GLN A 154 -1.34 -3.64 -3.55
CA GLN A 154 -0.17 -3.47 -2.69
C GLN A 154 1.08 -4.16 -3.25
N SER A 155 0.93 -5.38 -3.79
CA SER A 155 2.01 -6.16 -4.38
C SER A 155 2.49 -5.57 -5.71
N GLU A 156 1.59 -5.00 -6.51
CA GLU A 156 1.96 -4.31 -7.75
C GLU A 156 2.75 -3.03 -7.46
N LEU A 157 2.43 -2.32 -6.37
CA LEU A 157 3.25 -1.19 -5.91
C LEU A 157 4.60 -1.65 -5.33
N GLU A 158 4.65 -2.74 -4.57
CA GLU A 158 5.89 -3.25 -3.94
C GLU A 158 7.05 -3.32 -4.94
N GLY A 159 6.85 -3.93 -6.10
CA GLY A 159 7.91 -4.03 -7.12
C GLY A 159 8.49 -2.68 -7.55
N ILE A 160 7.64 -1.66 -7.72
CA ILE A 160 8.05 -0.32 -8.16
C ILE A 160 8.94 0.36 -7.11
N TYR A 161 8.62 0.21 -5.83
CA TYR A 161 9.38 0.81 -4.74
C TYR A 161 10.67 0.04 -4.44
N GLU A 162 10.63 -1.29 -4.49
CA GLU A 162 11.83 -2.12 -4.29
C GLU A 162 12.87 -1.89 -5.38
N ASP A 163 12.45 -1.80 -6.66
CA ASP A 163 13.34 -1.49 -7.78
C ASP A 163 13.97 -0.10 -7.65
N ALA A 164 13.20 0.85 -7.11
CA ALA A 164 13.72 2.17 -6.77
C ALA A 164 14.58 2.16 -5.50
N GLY A 165 14.71 1.05 -4.77
CA GLY A 165 15.43 0.98 -3.49
C GLY A 165 14.80 1.83 -2.38
N LEU A 166 13.46 1.91 -2.38
CA LEU A 166 12.64 2.56 -1.38
C LEU A 166 11.91 1.54 -0.51
N GLN A 167 11.48 1.98 0.67
CA GLN A 167 10.57 1.20 1.49
C GLN A 167 9.19 1.22 0.84
N VAL A 168 8.59 0.04 0.72
CA VAL A 168 7.22 -0.12 0.22
C VAL A 168 6.24 0.54 1.19
N PRO A 169 5.34 1.43 0.72
CA PRO A 169 4.35 2.05 1.57
C PRO A 169 3.26 1.03 1.94
N ASN A 170 2.81 1.06 3.20
CA ASN A 170 1.57 0.40 3.58
C ASN A 170 0.41 1.29 3.14
N MET A 171 -0.23 0.95 2.03
CA MET A 171 -1.27 1.80 1.44
C MET A 171 -2.55 1.81 2.26
N ALA A 172 -2.84 0.76 3.04
CA ALA A 172 -4.01 0.76 3.92
C ALA A 172 -3.86 1.85 4.99
N THR A 173 -2.65 2.05 5.52
CA THR A 173 -2.34 3.15 6.46
C THR A 173 -2.22 4.50 5.75
N ALA A 174 -1.64 4.54 4.55
CA ALA A 174 -1.43 5.80 3.83
C ALA A 174 -2.73 6.43 3.31
N LEU A 175 -3.76 5.61 3.07
CA LEU A 175 -5.07 6.03 2.56
C LEU A 175 -6.11 6.26 3.67
N SER A 176 -5.87 5.77 4.90
CA SER A 176 -6.78 5.91 6.05
C SER A 176 -6.51 7.17 6.86
#